data_AF-A0A359HKV7-F1
#
_entry.id   AF-A0A359HKV7-F1
#
_cell.length_a   1.000
_cell.length_b   1.000
_cell.length_c   1.000
_cell.angle_alpha   90.00
_cell.angle_beta   90.00
_cell.angle_gamma   90.00
#
_symmetry.space_group_name_H-M   'P 1'
#
loop_
_entity.id
_entity.type
_entity.pdbx_description
1 polymer ?
#
loop_
_entity_poly.entity_id
_entity_poly.type
_entity_poly.pdbx_seq_one_letter_code
_entity_poly.pdbx_strand_id
1 'polypeptide(L)' 'MGIAYKLAAALDQQLENTKSPAEDYLDLVALGTVADLAPLVGENRYLVRRGLELMRQPQRQGLLSLMGVAGVTP' A
#
# COMPACT_ATOMS: atom_id res chain seq x y z
N MET A 1 -2.21 -5.76 -7.46
CA MET A 1 -1.53 -4.51 -7.02
C MET A 1 0.00 -4.57 -6.95
N GLY A 2 0.62 -5.66 -6.49
CA GLY A 2 2.08 -5.71 -6.27
C GLY A 2 2.96 -5.40 -7.49
N ILE A 3 2.55 -5.83 -8.69
CA ILE A 3 3.31 -5.53 -9.93
C ILE A 3 3.30 -4.03 -10.25
N ALA A 4 2.16 -3.36 -10.07
CA ALA A 4 2.05 -1.91 -10.30
C ALA A 4 2.96 -1.12 -9.34
N TYR A 5 3.02 -1.54 -8.07
CA TYR A 5 3.97 -0.97 -7.10
C TYR A 5 5.42 -1.18 -7.52
N LYS A 6 5.79 -2.39 -7.95
CA LYS A 6 7.16 -2.67 -8.40
C LYS A 6 7.56 -1.84 -9.61
N LEU A 7 6.65 -1.64 -10.56
CA LEU A 7 6.88 -0.78 -11.71
C LEU A 7 7.13 0.66 -11.24
N ALA A 8 6.29 1.20 -10.36
CA ALA A 8 6.46 2.54 -9.80
C ALA A 8 7.79 2.68 -9.03
N ALA A 9 8.12 1.69 -8.18
CA ALA A 9 9.36 1.68 -7.41
C ALA A 9 10.60 1.58 -8.32
N ALA A 10 10.54 0.82 -9.41
CA ALA A 10 11.61 0.74 -10.39
C ALA A 10 11.78 2.08 -11.13
N LEU A 11 10.68 2.76 -11.47
CA LEU A 11 10.73 4.09 -12.08
C LEU A 11 11.33 5.13 -11.13
N ASP A 12 10.98 5.10 -9.84
CA ASP A 12 11.57 5.98 -8.83
C ASP A 12 13.08 5.80 -8.74
N GLN A 13 13.55 4.55 -8.81
CA GLN A 13 14.98 4.24 -8.83
C GLN A 13 15.65 4.77 -10.11
N GLN A 14 15.01 4.62 -11.28
CA GLN A 14 15.56 5.09 -12.55
C GLN A 14 15.58 6.62 -12.68
N LEU A 15 14.64 7.31 -12.04
CA LEU A 15 14.55 8.77 -12.04
C LEU A 15 15.36 9.42 -10.90
N GLU A 16 16.10 8.62 -10.12
CA GLU A 16 16.88 9.08 -8.96
C GLU A 16 16.03 9.88 -7.94
N ASN A 17 14.76 9.50 -7.80
CA ASN A 17 13.84 10.16 -6.88
C ASN A 17 14.30 9.94 -5.44
N THR A 18 14.65 11.03 -4.75
CA THR A 18 15.19 10.97 -3.38
C THR A 18 14.15 10.57 -2.32
N LYS A 19 12.85 10.63 -2.66
CA LYS A 19 11.73 10.41 -1.74
C LYS A 19 10.88 9.17 -2.04
N SER A 20 11.24 8.35 -3.02
CA SER A 20 10.48 7.16 -3.45
C SER A 20 8.94 7.32 -3.42
N PRO A 21 8.35 8.18 -4.29
CA PRO A 21 6.90 8.40 -4.38
C PRO A 21 6.03 7.14 -4.36
N ALA A 22 6.51 6.00 -4.85
CA ALA A 22 5.80 4.73 -4.82
C ALA A 22 5.49 4.24 -3.39
N GLU A 23 6.32 4.56 -2.39
CA GLU A 23 6.11 4.14 -1.00
C GLU A 23 4.83 4.73 -0.40
N ASP A 24 4.42 5.93 -0.82
CA ASP A 24 3.19 6.59 -0.36
C ASP A 24 1.93 5.81 -0.73
N TYR A 25 2.01 4.85 -1.66
CA TYR A 25 0.89 4.03 -2.14
C TYR A 25 0.86 2.63 -1.52
N LEU A 26 1.74 2.32 -0.56
CA LEU A 26 1.81 0.99 0.06
C LEU A 26 0.50 0.60 0.78
N ASP A 27 -0.27 1.56 1.28
CA ASP A 27 -1.59 1.32 1.87
C ASP A 27 -2.59 0.74 0.85
N LEU A 28 -2.60 1.25 -0.38
CA LEU A 28 -3.41 0.73 -1.48
C LEU A 28 -2.88 -0.62 -1.98
N VAL A 29 -1.56 -0.82 -1.96
CA VAL A 29 -0.94 -2.13 -2.27
C VAL A 29 -1.39 -3.18 -1.27
N ALA A 30 -1.39 -2.85 0.02
CA ALA A 30 -1.85 -3.75 1.07
C ALA A 30 -3.34 -4.09 0.90
N LEU A 31 -4.19 -3.07 0.70
CA LEU A 31 -5.63 -3.26 0.49
C LEU A 31 -5.91 -4.22 -0.66
N GLY A 32 -5.33 -3.97 -1.84
CA GLY A 32 -5.58 -4.82 -3.00
C GLY A 32 -4.96 -6.21 -2.89
N THR A 33 -3.78 -6.35 -2.26
CA THR A 33 -3.15 -7.66 -2.05
C THR A 33 -3.98 -8.55 -1.13
N VAL A 34 -4.57 -7.98 -0.07
CA VAL A 34 -5.48 -8.70 0.84
C VAL A 34 -6.81 -9.00 0.15
N ALA A 35 -7.36 -8.04 -0.60
CA ALA A 35 -8.61 -8.23 -1.35
C ALA A 35 -8.49 -9.32 -2.44
N ASP A 36 -7.32 -9.44 -3.05
CA ASP A 36 -7.00 -10.48 -4.05
C ASP A 36 -6.78 -11.87 -3.41
N LEU A 37 -6.88 -12.02 -2.08
CA LEU A 37 -6.58 -13.24 -1.32
C LEU A 37 -5.20 -13.83 -1.64
N ALA A 38 -4.22 -12.98 -1.97
CA ALA A 38 -2.88 -13.42 -2.32
C ALA A 38 -2.17 -14.07 -1.11
N PRO A 39 -1.33 -15.10 -1.32
CA PRO A 39 -0.57 -15.70 -0.23
C PRO A 39 0.30 -14.67 0.50
N LEU A 40 0.09 -14.52 1.81
CA LEU A 40 0.84 -13.58 2.66
C LEU A 40 2.15 -14.20 3.17
N VAL A 41 3.01 -14.55 2.22
CA VAL A 41 4.36 -15.06 2.44
C VAL A 41 5.38 -14.20 1.70
N GLY A 42 6.64 -14.24 2.14
CA GLY A 42 7.74 -13.51 1.51
C GLY A 42 7.43 -12.03 1.28
N GLU A 43 7.50 -11.59 0.03
CA GLU A 43 7.33 -10.19 -0.36
C GLU A 43 5.93 -9.65 -0.10
N ASN A 44 4.87 -10.41 -0.39
CA ASN A 44 3.49 -9.97 -0.14
C ASN A 44 3.30 -9.67 1.36
N ARG A 45 3.87 -10.51 2.23
CA ARG A 45 3.85 -10.28 3.68
C ARG A 45 4.56 -8.98 4.05
N TYR A 46 5.70 -8.71 3.44
CA TYR A 46 6.46 -7.48 3.69
C TYR A 46 5.68 -6.23 3.26
N LEU A 47 5.18 -6.21 2.03
CA LEU A 47 4.43 -5.09 1.45
C LEU A 47 3.13 -4.83 2.22
N VAL A 48 2.38 -5.88 2.54
CA VAL A 48 1.14 -5.75 3.32
C VAL A 48 1.42 -5.21 4.71
N ARG A 49 2.47 -5.69 5.40
CA ARG A 49 2.82 -5.16 6.73
C ARG A 49 3.11 -3.66 6.69
N ARG A 50 3.96 -3.22 5.75
CA ARG A 50 4.31 -1.80 5.60
C ARG A 50 3.10 -0.96 5.18
N GLY A 51 2.27 -1.47 4.27
CA GLY A 51 1.05 -0.79 3.85
C GLY A 51 0.02 -0.66 4.96
N LEU A 52 -0.13 -1.66 5.82
CA LEU A 52 -0.99 -1.58 7.01
C LEU A 52 -0.43 -0.61 8.06
N GLU A 53 0.88 -0.46 8.19
CA GLU A 53 1.48 0.60 9.01
C GLU A 53 1.17 2.00 8.46
N LEU A 54 1.24 2.17 7.13
CA LEU A 54 0.91 3.42 6.47
C LEU A 54 -0.60 3.73 6.52
N MET A 55 -1.45 2.71 6.38
CA MET A 55 -2.91 2.86 6.40
C MET A 55 -3.45 3.38 7.73
N ARG A 56 -2.71 3.17 8.83
CA ARG A 56 -3.02 3.75 10.16
C ARG A 56 -2.70 5.24 10.26
N GLN A 57 -1.97 5.79 9.28
CA GLN A 57 -1.73 7.22 9.15
C GLN A 57 -2.76 7.78 8.17
N PRO A 58 -3.79 8.49 8.65
CA PRO A 58 -4.93 8.87 7.83
C PRO A 58 -4.56 9.94 6.81
N GLN A 59 -4.19 9.54 5.59
CA GLN A 59 -3.83 10.46 4.49
C GLN A 59 -4.84 10.43 3.33
N ARG A 60 -5.56 9.32 3.13
CA ARG A 60 -6.47 9.13 1.98
C ARG A 60 -7.93 9.23 2.41
N GLN A 61 -8.59 10.32 2.05
CA GLN A 61 -10.00 10.54 2.37
C GLN A 61 -10.90 9.36 1.94
N GLY A 62 -10.63 8.75 0.79
CA GLY A 62 -11.37 7.58 0.32
C GLY A 62 -11.27 6.36 1.25
N LEU A 63 -10.07 6.07 1.77
CA LEU A 63 -9.89 4.97 2.74
C LEU A 63 -10.58 5.27 4.06
N LEU A 64 -10.52 6.51 4.53
CA LEU A 64 -11.21 6.93 5.77
C LEU A 64 -12.73 6.78 5.65
N SER A 65 -13.30 7.15 4.51
CA SER A 65 -14.73 6.97 4.25
C SER A 65 -15.11 5.49 4.25
N LEU A 66 -14.30 4.62 3.63
CA LEU A 66 -14.54 3.17 3.63
C LEU A 66 -14.42 2.56 5.02
N MET A 67 -13.41 2.97 5.79
CA MET A 67 -13.24 2.56 7.20
C MET A 67 -14.45 2.95 8.05
N GLY A 68 -14.97 4.17 7.88
CA GLY A 68 -16.17 4.64 8.57
C GLY A 68 -17.41 3.78 8.27
N VAL A 69 -17.62 3.41 6.99
CA VAL A 69 -18.72 2.51 6.60
C VAL A 69 -18.51 1.10 7.14
N ALA A 70 -17.27 0.62 7.17
CA ALA A 70 -16.91 -0.71 7.67
C ALA A 70 -16.91 -0.81 9.21
N GLY A 71 -17.04 0.31 9.94
CA GLY A 71 -16.94 0.34 11.40
C GLY A 71 -15.52 0.03 11.92
N VAL A 72 -14.50 0.32 11.12
CA VAL A 72 -13.08 0.08 11.45
C VAL A 72 -12.39 1.41 11.70
N THR A 73 -11.52 1.47 12.72
CA THR A 73 -10.66 2.64 12.97
C THR A 73 -9.25 2.38 12.44
N PRO A 74 -8.59 3.41 11.87
CA PRO A 74 -7.15 3.36 11.63
C PRO A 74 -6.36 3.18 12.93
#